data_AF-A0A2E3JRE8-F1
#
_entry.id   AF-A0A2E3JRE8-F1
#
_cell.length_a   1.000
_cell.length_b   1.000
_cell.length_c   1.000
_cell.angle_alpha   90.00
_cell.angle_beta   90.00
_cell.angle_gamma   90.00
#
_symmetry.space_group_name_H-M   'P 1'
#
loop_
_entity.id
_entity.type
_entity.pdbx_description
1 polymer ?
#
loop_
_entity_poly.entity_id
_entity_poly.type
_entity_poly.pdbx_seq_one_letter_code
_entity_poly.pdbx_strand_id
1 'polypeptide(L)'
;MERLVSEVAGLRSELADLKRINTNVLQKHLVRKSTPKETHHIWWDRKKQKVNHEDVFSWPASNCSATPNDIFQNNTTILSHYQSVDWPYELGDIDDFDPTGKHKNTNNLYFLEPQYVFSEAWANCVSWIPQEVQCWLRERKMALVLWFPHEGFAYDQGFHQKGWLQQWHYQMRKHQMENAIVYFVFGDLQAEPNYQSWLRTRQGMERTSFEFQKVISYDFFHGSYWKEYAERTGVYVHRLQNPKFMHQNYYGGSDLTGGFTDHVIIPYEDFDSDILNHAPNAMIQDSFNRCKPDEVLSGIPTAQDKTKDLICLNARPRSHRATLVAELHRLGYDNNNSYISFLGREDMPEQFGHLVSSSEPLWKQQMFRGHDITQFTARKDNNFISFLSHDVQIEHVYKFWLERIQVIADRPTHEVHGDDRLITSSMYKDSFFSLVSETLFGDDKESLFITEKIFKAIAYRSPFMVVGSMGTLRHMRYLGYETFPMMFDESYDQEYDPKKRFSAIVRNLEEWRSHSLEEKRKRYNSAREVLKHNFEVFKSSRGRFEKETVGVLSQLSSHNVEIH
;
A
#
# COMPACT_ATOMS: atom_id res chain seq x y z
N MET A 1 -9.23 26.21 33.32
CA MET A 1 -8.51 25.56 34.46
C MET A 1 -9.22 24.27 34.88
N GLU A 2 -10.54 24.28 35.16
CA GLU A 2 -11.30 23.07 35.50
C GLU A 2 -11.29 21.97 34.42
N ARG A 3 -11.37 22.35 33.14
CA ARG A 3 -11.24 21.40 32.01
C ARG A 3 -9.87 20.71 31.96
N LEU A 4 -8.78 21.46 32.19
CA LEU A 4 -7.42 20.94 32.32
C LEU A 4 -7.25 20.00 33.52
N VAL A 5 -7.90 20.33 34.64
CA VAL A 5 -7.90 19.47 35.84
C VAL A 5 -8.68 18.17 35.60
N SER A 6 -9.81 18.23 34.88
CA SER A 6 -10.59 17.07 34.45
C SER A 6 -9.80 16.18 33.48
N GLU A 7 -9.17 16.76 32.46
CA GLU A 7 -8.35 16.04 31.48
C GLU A 7 -7.14 15.39 32.18
N VAL A 8 -6.41 16.12 33.04
CA VAL A 8 -5.29 15.55 33.82
C VAL A 8 -5.76 14.47 34.81
N ALA A 9 -6.96 14.58 35.37
CA ALA A 9 -7.55 13.55 36.22
C ALA A 9 -7.94 12.29 35.42
N GLY A 10 -8.48 12.46 34.21
CA GLY A 10 -8.75 11.37 33.26
C GLY A 10 -7.46 10.64 32.88
N LEU A 11 -6.42 11.36 32.45
CA LEU A 11 -5.12 10.76 32.11
C LEU A 11 -4.48 10.01 33.31
N ARG A 12 -4.71 10.48 34.54
CA ARG A 12 -4.25 9.80 35.76
C ARG A 12 -5.06 8.54 36.07
N SER A 13 -6.37 8.52 35.82
CA SER A 13 -7.18 7.30 35.97
C SER A 13 -6.83 6.27 34.90
N GLU A 14 -6.62 6.70 33.66
CA GLU A 14 -6.16 5.84 32.57
C GLU A 14 -4.79 5.23 32.83
N LEU A 15 -3.85 6.02 33.37
CA LEU A 15 -2.54 5.51 33.78
C LEU A 15 -2.63 4.52 34.95
N ALA A 16 -3.58 4.71 35.87
CA ALA A 16 -3.85 3.77 36.96
C ALA A 16 -4.49 2.48 36.45
N ASP A 17 -5.40 2.58 35.48
CA ASP A 17 -6.05 1.44 34.86
C ASP A 17 -5.07 0.67 33.97
N LEU A 18 -4.23 1.34 33.16
CA LEU A 18 -3.12 0.69 32.42
C LEU A 18 -2.16 -0.06 33.34
N LYS A 19 -1.83 0.49 34.51
CA LYS A 19 -0.99 -0.18 35.51
C LYS A 19 -1.69 -1.38 36.15
N ARG A 20 -3.02 -1.37 36.27
CA ARG A 20 -3.86 -2.49 36.75
C ARG A 20 -4.06 -3.56 35.67
N ILE A 21 -4.18 -3.14 34.40
CA ILE A 21 -4.35 -3.97 33.21
C ILE A 21 -3.00 -4.52 32.72
N ASN A 22 -1.88 -4.33 33.46
CA ASN A 22 -0.54 -4.81 33.11
C ASN A 22 -0.44 -6.36 33.09
N THR A 23 -1.12 -6.96 32.12
CA THR A 23 -1.16 -8.37 31.80
C THR A 23 0.01 -8.70 30.87
N ASN A 24 0.37 -9.98 30.81
CA ASN A 24 1.36 -10.48 29.84
C ASN A 24 0.97 -10.14 28.38
N VAL A 25 -0.33 -9.97 28.10
CA VAL A 25 -0.86 -9.54 26.79
C VAL A 25 -0.47 -8.11 26.47
N LEU A 26 -0.68 -7.15 27.37
CA LEU A 26 -0.21 -5.77 27.14
C LEU A 26 1.30 -5.72 26.91
N GLN A 27 2.09 -6.46 27.69
CA GLN A 27 3.55 -6.48 27.50
C GLN A 27 3.99 -7.07 26.14
N LYS A 28 3.21 -8.00 25.56
CA LYS A 28 3.43 -8.52 24.20
C LYS A 28 3.24 -7.43 23.13
N HIS A 29 2.36 -6.46 23.38
CA HIS A 29 2.00 -5.41 22.42
C HIS A 29 2.51 -4.01 22.78
N LEU A 30 3.20 -3.84 23.91
CA LEU A 30 3.84 -2.59 24.34
C LEU A 30 5.22 -2.44 23.70
N VAL A 31 5.51 -1.24 23.18
CA VAL A 31 6.80 -0.92 22.55
C VAL A 31 7.92 -0.96 23.59
N ARG A 32 9.01 -1.67 23.25
CA ARG A 32 10.26 -1.61 24.02
C ARG A 32 10.95 -0.29 23.71
N LYS A 33 11.40 0.43 24.74
CA LYS A 33 12.19 1.67 24.59
C LYS A 33 13.32 1.43 23.58
N SER A 34 13.28 2.18 22.50
CA SER A 34 14.31 2.15 21.46
C SER A 34 15.54 2.95 21.90
N THR A 35 16.67 2.66 21.25
CA THR A 35 17.93 3.40 21.31
C THR A 35 17.67 4.90 21.06
N PRO A 36 18.49 5.83 21.58
CA PRO A 36 18.34 7.26 21.26
C PRO A 36 18.26 7.49 19.76
N LYS A 37 17.22 8.18 19.32
CA LYS A 37 16.97 8.56 17.92
C LYS A 37 17.23 10.04 17.75
N GLU A 38 17.73 10.43 16.58
CA GLU A 38 17.90 11.83 16.23
C GLU A 38 16.55 12.48 15.89
N THR A 39 16.41 13.75 16.26
CA THR A 39 15.25 14.54 15.87
C THR A 39 15.34 14.88 14.39
N HIS A 40 14.28 14.58 13.63
CA HIS A 40 14.11 15.10 12.27
C HIS A 40 13.30 16.40 12.29
N HIS A 41 13.77 17.41 11.58
CA HIS A 41 13.05 18.67 11.44
C HIS A 41 12.34 18.67 10.08
N ILE A 42 11.02 18.57 10.08
CA ILE A 42 10.18 18.40 8.90
C ILE A 42 9.56 19.75 8.53
N TRP A 43 9.81 20.19 7.30
CA TRP A 43 9.43 21.52 6.82
C TRP A 43 8.29 21.47 5.78
N TRP A 44 7.35 22.39 5.92
CA TRP A 44 6.08 22.50 5.17
C TRP A 44 5.79 23.92 4.70
N ASP A 45 5.14 24.04 3.54
CA ASP A 45 4.67 25.31 2.97
C ASP A 45 3.17 25.50 3.24
N ARG A 46 2.81 26.00 4.44
CA ARG A 46 1.39 26.12 4.82
C ARG A 46 0.64 27.16 3.99
N LYS A 47 1.31 28.25 3.60
CA LYS A 47 0.69 29.34 2.81
C LYS A 47 0.20 28.85 1.45
N LYS A 48 1.03 28.09 0.73
CA LYS A 48 0.64 27.55 -0.59
C LYS A 48 -0.45 26.49 -0.48
N GLN A 49 -0.50 25.77 0.63
CA GLN A 49 -1.49 24.74 0.91
C GLN A 49 -2.90 25.28 1.23
N LYS A 50 -3.06 26.60 1.42
CA LYS A 50 -4.34 27.23 1.81
C LYS A 50 -5.00 26.55 3.03
N VAL A 51 -4.18 25.97 3.91
CA VAL A 51 -4.65 25.30 5.13
C VAL A 51 -5.21 26.34 6.09
N ASN A 52 -6.36 26.06 6.68
CA ASN A 52 -6.97 26.94 7.67
C ASN A 52 -6.10 26.95 8.95
N HIS A 53 -5.54 28.11 9.29
CA HIS A 53 -4.65 28.31 10.45
C HIS A 53 -5.31 28.00 11.81
N GLU A 54 -6.65 27.93 11.87
CA GLU A 54 -7.40 27.61 13.09
C GLU A 54 -7.83 26.13 13.17
N ASP A 55 -7.74 25.39 12.06
CA ASP A 55 -8.10 23.96 11.99
C ASP A 55 -6.85 23.09 12.06
N VAL A 56 -6.39 22.90 13.29
CA VAL A 56 -5.13 22.22 13.61
C VAL A 56 -5.17 20.71 13.35
N PHE A 57 -6.32 20.19 12.94
CA PHE A 57 -6.52 18.78 12.67
C PHE A 57 -6.53 18.42 11.19
N SER A 58 -6.49 19.41 10.30
CA SER A 58 -6.15 19.14 8.91
C SER A 58 -4.69 18.72 8.85
N TRP A 59 -4.45 17.41 8.65
CA TRP A 59 -3.11 16.88 8.37
C TRP A 59 -2.44 17.77 7.31
N PRO A 60 -1.14 18.10 7.44
CA PRO A 60 -0.48 18.90 6.42
C PRO A 60 -0.77 18.31 5.05
N ALA A 61 -1.35 19.13 4.16
CA ALA A 61 -1.45 18.78 2.76
C ALA A 61 -0.04 18.48 2.22
N SER A 62 0.06 17.83 1.06
CA SER A 62 1.38 17.67 0.46
C SER A 62 2.03 19.03 0.24
N ASN A 63 3.32 19.14 0.51
CA ASN A 63 4.10 20.25 0.03
C ASN A 63 3.87 20.38 -1.48
N CYS A 64 3.80 21.62 -1.94
CA CYS A 64 3.50 21.96 -3.34
C CYS A 64 2.08 21.60 -3.82
N SER A 65 1.15 21.24 -2.92
CA SER A 65 -0.28 21.06 -3.23
C SER A 65 -1.08 22.32 -2.87
N ALA A 66 -1.73 22.93 -3.85
CA ALA A 66 -2.66 24.06 -3.77
C ALA A 66 -4.04 23.75 -4.39
N THR A 67 -4.17 22.70 -5.21
CA THR A 67 -5.42 22.22 -5.83
C THR A 67 -5.48 20.68 -5.99
N PRO A 68 -6.68 20.07 -6.15
CA PRO A 68 -6.85 18.62 -6.30
C PRO A 68 -6.22 17.97 -7.54
N ASN A 69 -5.67 18.75 -8.49
CA ASN A 69 -5.04 18.23 -9.71
C ASN A 69 -3.51 18.43 -9.72
N ASP A 70 -2.93 18.70 -8.56
CA ASP A 70 -1.49 18.95 -8.46
C ASP A 70 -0.69 17.66 -8.51
N ILE A 71 0.55 17.76 -8.99
CA ILE A 71 1.46 16.62 -9.14
C ILE A 71 2.14 16.17 -7.84
N PHE A 72 1.82 16.83 -6.72
CA PHE A 72 2.22 16.40 -5.39
C PHE A 72 1.00 16.45 -4.47
N GLN A 73 0.61 15.31 -3.88
CA GLN A 73 -0.57 15.22 -2.99
C GLN A 73 -0.35 14.16 -1.92
N ASN A 74 -1.18 14.19 -0.86
CA ASN A 74 -1.36 13.08 0.08
C ASN A 74 -0.21 12.72 1.06
N ASN A 75 0.69 13.66 1.40
CA ASN A 75 1.69 13.51 2.49
C ASN A 75 1.14 13.15 3.90
N THR A 76 -0.17 12.97 4.04
CA THR A 76 -0.88 12.72 5.30
C THR A 76 -0.39 11.46 6.01
N THR A 77 0.19 10.49 5.31
CA THR A 77 0.69 9.27 5.98
C THR A 77 2.02 9.47 6.69
N ILE A 78 2.83 10.48 6.34
CA ILE A 78 4.22 10.61 6.81
C ILE A 78 4.30 10.68 8.34
N LEU A 79 3.56 11.59 8.99
CA LEU A 79 3.66 11.73 10.45
C LEU A 79 3.15 10.49 11.18
N SER A 80 2.18 9.77 10.60
CA SER A 80 1.70 8.52 11.17
C SER A 80 2.82 7.47 11.28
N HIS A 81 3.79 7.47 10.36
CA HIS A 81 4.96 6.59 10.43
C HIS A 81 5.89 6.97 11.59
N TYR A 82 6.20 8.26 11.75
CA TYR A 82 7.01 8.74 12.88
C TYR A 82 6.37 8.41 14.22
N GLN A 83 5.08 8.69 14.34
CA GLN A 83 4.28 8.41 15.53
C GLN A 83 4.21 6.91 15.83
N SER A 84 4.04 6.07 14.81
CA SER A 84 3.88 4.61 14.98
C SER A 84 5.07 3.93 15.66
N VAL A 85 6.26 4.55 15.59
CA VAL A 85 7.50 4.02 16.16
C VAL A 85 8.13 4.95 17.20
N ASP A 86 7.44 6.00 17.64
CA ASP A 86 7.98 7.02 18.56
C ASP A 86 9.31 7.60 18.07
N TRP A 87 9.40 7.95 16.78
CA TRP A 87 10.58 8.65 16.23
C TRP A 87 10.48 10.15 16.56
N PRO A 88 11.50 10.79 17.18
CA PRO A 88 11.47 12.22 17.48
C PRO A 88 11.45 13.08 16.21
N TYR A 89 10.50 13.99 16.11
CA TYR A 89 10.43 14.97 15.02
C TYR A 89 9.92 16.33 15.50
N GLU A 90 10.27 17.37 14.75
CA GLU A 90 9.75 18.73 14.90
C GLU A 90 9.16 19.19 13.57
N LEU A 91 8.05 19.93 13.63
CA LEU A 91 7.40 20.51 12.45
C LEU A 91 7.57 22.03 12.47
N GLY A 92 8.07 22.61 11.37
CA GLY A 92 8.29 24.05 11.24
C GLY A 92 7.91 24.55 9.86
N ASP A 93 7.24 25.69 9.75
CA ASP A 93 6.86 26.28 8.45
C ASP A 93 8.10 26.79 7.70
N ILE A 94 8.14 26.68 6.37
CA ILE A 94 9.26 27.21 5.59
C ILE A 94 9.48 28.71 5.78
N ASP A 95 8.45 29.49 6.13
CA ASP A 95 8.58 30.91 6.48
C ASP A 95 9.42 31.13 7.76
N ASP A 96 9.41 30.15 8.66
CA ASP A 96 10.16 30.16 9.93
C ASP A 96 11.53 29.46 9.80
N PHE A 97 11.90 29.00 8.59
CA PHE A 97 13.13 28.26 8.39
C PHE A 97 14.35 29.16 8.63
N ASP A 98 15.13 28.85 9.67
CA ASP A 98 16.45 29.44 9.88
C ASP A 98 17.47 28.71 8.99
N PRO A 99 18.01 29.37 7.94
CA PRO A 99 18.93 28.74 7.02
C PRO A 99 20.36 28.63 7.57
N THR A 100 20.59 28.89 8.86
CA THR A 100 21.89 28.74 9.51
C THR A 100 22.19 27.27 9.84
N GLY A 101 22.85 26.58 8.91
CA GLY A 101 23.30 25.20 9.11
C GLY A 101 23.19 24.36 7.84
N LYS A 102 23.88 23.22 7.81
CA LYS A 102 23.78 22.24 6.73
C LYS A 102 22.95 21.06 7.23
N HIS A 103 22.19 20.42 6.33
CA HIS A 103 21.38 19.23 6.62
C HIS A 103 22.18 18.16 7.40
N LYS A 104 23.47 17.99 7.07
CA LYS A 104 24.42 17.11 7.76
C LYS A 104 24.46 17.25 9.29
N ASN A 105 24.08 18.42 9.81
CA ASN A 105 24.11 18.74 11.23
C ASN A 105 22.72 19.01 11.82
N THR A 106 21.68 19.05 10.99
CA THR A 106 20.36 19.57 11.39
C THR A 106 19.20 18.63 11.07
N ASN A 107 19.38 17.60 10.24
CA ASN A 107 18.30 16.69 9.83
C ASN A 107 17.04 17.42 9.28
N ASN A 108 17.24 18.55 8.59
CA ASN A 108 16.15 19.27 7.93
C ASN A 108 15.65 18.50 6.70
N LEU A 109 14.37 18.12 6.68
CA LEU A 109 13.73 17.33 5.64
C LEU A 109 12.56 18.10 5.02
N TYR A 110 12.48 18.07 3.69
CA TYR A 110 11.34 18.58 2.91
C TYR A 110 10.72 17.43 2.12
N PHE A 111 9.51 17.02 2.48
CA PHE A 111 8.84 15.86 1.87
C PHE A 111 7.98 16.27 0.68
N LEU A 112 8.03 15.50 -0.39
CA LEU A 112 7.13 15.56 -1.53
C LEU A 112 6.58 14.16 -1.81
N GLU A 113 5.28 14.04 -2.02
CA GLU A 113 4.65 12.80 -2.47
C GLU A 113 4.17 12.96 -3.92
N PRO A 114 4.91 12.42 -4.90
CA PRO A 114 4.56 12.53 -6.31
C PRO A 114 3.19 11.94 -6.63
N GLN A 115 2.48 12.59 -7.56
CA GLN A 115 1.22 12.14 -8.13
C GLN A 115 1.23 12.44 -9.63
N TYR A 116 0.47 11.66 -10.40
CA TYR A 116 0.35 11.83 -11.86
C TYR A 116 1.69 11.90 -12.61
N VAL A 117 2.69 11.13 -12.17
CA VAL A 117 4.06 11.15 -12.72
C VAL A 117 4.15 10.74 -14.20
N PHE A 118 3.09 10.12 -14.73
CA PHE A 118 2.95 9.74 -16.14
C PHE A 118 2.19 10.76 -17.00
N SER A 119 1.82 11.92 -16.44
CA SER A 119 1.06 12.96 -17.15
C SER A 119 1.97 14.07 -17.68
N GLU A 120 1.44 14.91 -18.58
CA GLU A 120 2.13 16.12 -19.05
C GLU A 120 2.45 17.09 -17.91
N ALA A 121 1.64 17.10 -16.83
CA ALA A 121 1.87 17.99 -15.69
C ALA A 121 3.21 17.69 -14.99
N TRP A 122 3.71 16.45 -15.07
CA TRP A 122 5.02 16.06 -14.53
C TRP A 122 6.19 16.71 -15.28
N ALA A 123 5.96 17.25 -16.49
CA ALA A 123 7.02 17.84 -17.30
C ALA A 123 7.73 19.01 -16.62
N ASN A 124 7.10 19.72 -15.69
CA ASN A 124 7.69 20.84 -14.96
C ASN A 124 7.75 20.59 -13.45
N CYS A 125 7.96 19.35 -13.02
CA CYS A 125 7.77 18.93 -11.63
C CYS A 125 8.56 19.73 -10.59
N VAL A 126 9.83 20.06 -10.84
CA VAL A 126 10.66 20.84 -9.90
C VAL A 126 10.21 22.31 -9.78
N SER A 127 9.59 22.89 -10.82
CA SER A 127 9.07 24.26 -10.78
C SER A 127 7.96 24.47 -9.75
N TRP A 128 7.34 23.39 -9.27
CA TRP A 128 6.32 23.45 -8.22
C TRP A 128 6.91 23.69 -6.83
N ILE A 129 8.19 23.39 -6.63
CA ILE A 129 8.90 23.63 -5.37
C ILE A 129 9.16 25.14 -5.20
N PRO A 130 8.88 25.76 -4.05
CA PRO A 130 9.16 27.18 -3.81
C PRO A 130 10.62 27.56 -4.09
N GLN A 131 10.86 28.77 -4.60
CA GLN A 131 12.20 29.17 -5.07
C GLN A 131 13.24 29.20 -3.93
N GLU A 132 12.81 29.64 -2.76
CA GLU A 132 13.56 29.63 -1.51
C GLU A 132 13.95 28.21 -1.08
N VAL A 133 13.02 27.25 -1.17
CA VAL A 133 13.29 25.83 -0.90
C VAL A 133 14.28 25.27 -1.92
N GLN A 134 14.12 25.60 -3.21
CA GLN A 134 15.11 25.23 -4.23
C GLN A 134 16.51 25.79 -3.88
N CYS A 135 16.63 27.03 -3.39
CA CYS A 135 17.90 27.60 -2.92
C CYS A 135 18.49 26.80 -1.77
N TRP A 136 17.70 26.48 -0.74
CA TRP A 136 18.18 25.74 0.43
C TRP A 136 18.60 24.31 0.10
N LEU A 137 17.91 23.66 -0.84
CA LEU A 137 18.29 22.35 -1.36
C LEU A 137 19.62 22.41 -2.11
N ARG A 138 19.84 23.42 -2.96
CA ARG A 138 21.15 23.63 -3.65
C ARG A 138 22.29 23.85 -2.67
N GLU A 139 22.04 24.60 -1.60
CA GLU A 139 23.02 24.91 -0.56
C GLU A 139 23.20 23.78 0.48
N ARG A 140 22.47 22.65 0.32
CA ARG A 140 22.46 21.50 1.24
C ARG A 140 22.09 21.87 2.68
N LYS A 141 21.22 22.88 2.84
CA LYS A 141 20.65 23.30 4.14
C LYS A 141 19.51 22.39 4.59
N MET A 142 18.87 21.73 3.63
CA MET A 142 17.86 20.69 3.83
C MET A 142 18.01 19.59 2.77
N ALA A 143 17.40 18.44 3.03
CA ALA A 143 17.30 17.34 2.08
C ALA A 143 15.87 17.19 1.57
N LEU A 144 15.73 16.77 0.32
CA LEU A 144 14.46 16.47 -0.33
C LEU A 144 14.15 14.98 -0.14
N VAL A 145 12.93 14.67 0.30
CA VAL A 145 12.43 13.29 0.39
C VAL A 145 11.30 13.12 -0.61
N LEU A 146 11.52 12.33 -1.66
CA LEU A 146 10.45 11.81 -2.49
C LEU A 146 9.82 10.62 -1.76
N TRP A 147 8.63 10.82 -1.23
CA TRP A 147 7.91 9.84 -0.42
C TRP A 147 6.79 9.23 -1.23
N PHE A 148 6.99 8.00 -1.72
CA PHE A 148 6.03 7.33 -2.59
C PHE A 148 5.86 5.83 -2.25
N PRO A 149 5.62 5.47 -0.98
CA PRO A 149 5.66 4.07 -0.56
C PRO A 149 4.40 3.27 -0.95
N HIS A 150 3.29 3.96 -1.27
CA HIS A 150 2.04 3.34 -1.75
C HIS A 150 2.02 3.07 -3.25
N GLU A 151 3.10 3.38 -3.97
CA GLU A 151 3.22 3.08 -5.39
C GLU A 151 4.47 2.26 -5.69
N GLY A 152 4.36 1.40 -6.70
CA GLY A 152 5.46 0.66 -7.28
C GLY A 152 5.20 0.49 -8.77
N PHE A 153 6.19 0.84 -9.60
CA PHE A 153 6.15 0.75 -11.07
C PHE A 153 7.53 1.02 -11.66
N ALA A 154 7.72 0.68 -12.92
CA ALA A 154 9.01 0.81 -13.58
C ALA A 154 9.40 2.29 -13.84
N TYR A 155 10.71 2.54 -13.82
CA TYR A 155 11.27 3.90 -13.93
C TYR A 155 11.25 4.50 -15.35
N ASP A 156 11.05 3.66 -16.37
CA ASP A 156 10.98 4.02 -17.78
C ASP A 156 9.54 4.37 -18.25
N GLN A 157 8.52 4.07 -17.44
CA GLN A 157 7.15 4.48 -17.73
C GLN A 157 7.00 6.01 -17.69
N GLY A 158 6.28 6.61 -18.64
CA GLY A 158 6.10 8.05 -18.68
C GLY A 158 5.42 8.58 -19.94
N PHE A 159 5.47 9.91 -20.09
CA PHE A 159 4.80 10.67 -21.15
C PHE A 159 5.80 11.06 -22.27
N HIS A 160 5.33 11.15 -23.53
CA HIS A 160 6.14 11.52 -24.70
C HIS A 160 7.47 10.76 -24.86
N GLN A 161 7.47 9.44 -24.65
CA GLN A 161 8.65 8.57 -24.78
C GLN A 161 9.78 8.86 -23.78
N LYS A 162 9.53 9.67 -22.74
CA LYS A 162 10.45 9.90 -21.62
C LYS A 162 9.89 9.27 -20.36
N GLY A 163 10.69 8.47 -19.67
CA GLY A 163 10.34 7.93 -18.37
C GLY A 163 10.16 9.04 -17.33
N TRP A 164 9.27 8.84 -16.37
CA TRP A 164 8.98 9.82 -15.33
C TRP A 164 10.23 10.19 -14.52
N LEU A 165 11.09 9.21 -14.26
CA LEU A 165 12.33 9.40 -13.49
C LEU A 165 13.38 10.13 -14.33
N GLN A 166 13.44 9.86 -15.63
CA GLN A 166 14.26 10.63 -16.56
C GLN A 166 13.85 12.11 -16.55
N GLN A 167 12.55 12.38 -16.57
CA GLN A 167 12.02 13.73 -16.53
C GLN A 167 12.37 14.44 -15.21
N TRP A 168 12.32 13.73 -14.09
CA TRP A 168 12.75 14.24 -12.79
C TRP A 168 14.23 14.69 -12.81
N HIS A 169 15.14 13.82 -13.24
CA HIS A 169 16.56 14.15 -13.35
C HIS A 169 16.82 15.35 -14.28
N TYR A 170 16.10 15.43 -15.40
CA TYR A 170 16.20 16.56 -16.32
C TYR A 170 15.79 17.89 -15.66
N GLN A 171 14.68 17.90 -14.91
CA GLN A 171 14.21 19.11 -14.23
C GLN A 171 15.14 19.53 -13.10
N MET A 172 15.66 18.57 -12.32
CA MET A 172 16.65 18.88 -11.27
C MET A 172 17.90 19.56 -11.84
N ARG A 173 18.43 19.07 -12.96
CA ARG A 173 19.55 19.72 -13.68
C ARG A 173 19.18 21.12 -14.17
N LYS A 174 18.01 21.27 -14.81
CA LYS A 174 17.52 22.57 -15.30
C LYS A 174 17.44 23.62 -14.19
N HIS A 175 17.15 23.21 -12.96
CA HIS A 175 17.06 24.07 -11.77
C HIS A 175 18.34 24.12 -10.92
N GLN A 176 19.47 23.59 -11.43
CA GLN A 176 20.78 23.57 -10.78
C GLN A 176 20.80 22.81 -9.43
N MET A 177 19.97 21.77 -9.30
CA MET A 177 19.78 20.99 -8.08
C MET A 177 20.51 19.63 -8.08
N GLU A 178 21.47 19.41 -8.98
CA GLU A 178 22.23 18.16 -9.08
C GLU A 178 23.01 17.83 -7.81
N ASN A 179 23.38 18.86 -7.04
CA ASN A 179 24.12 18.72 -5.79
C ASN A 179 23.22 18.59 -4.55
N ALA A 180 21.89 18.62 -4.72
CA ALA A 180 20.95 18.50 -3.62
C ALA A 180 20.97 17.09 -3.02
N ILE A 181 20.74 16.99 -1.71
CA ILE A 181 20.57 15.69 -1.05
C ILE A 181 19.14 15.24 -1.29
N VAL A 182 18.96 14.13 -2.01
CA VAL A 182 17.64 13.59 -2.35
C VAL A 182 17.54 12.14 -1.91
N TYR A 183 16.55 11.85 -1.08
CA TYR A 183 16.14 10.49 -0.71
C TYR A 183 14.90 10.11 -1.50
N PHE A 184 14.82 8.87 -1.95
CA PHE A 184 13.66 8.34 -2.66
C PHE A 184 13.14 7.10 -1.94
N VAL A 185 11.95 7.19 -1.36
CA VAL A 185 11.24 6.09 -0.70
C VAL A 185 10.14 5.61 -1.63
N PHE A 186 10.13 4.32 -1.96
CA PHE A 186 9.25 3.77 -3.00
C PHE A 186 8.71 2.38 -2.63
N GLY A 187 7.49 2.07 -3.06
CA GLY A 187 6.82 0.80 -2.77
C GLY A 187 7.38 -0.40 -3.55
N ASP A 188 8.18 -0.17 -4.60
CA ASP A 188 8.89 -1.25 -5.29
C ASP A 188 9.91 -1.90 -4.34
N LEU A 189 9.69 -3.17 -4.03
CA LEU A 189 10.53 -3.98 -3.15
C LEU A 189 11.88 -4.33 -3.79
N GLN A 190 12.11 -3.94 -5.04
CA GLN A 190 13.39 -3.96 -5.74
C GLN A 190 13.83 -2.57 -6.20
N ALA A 191 13.34 -1.49 -5.56
CA ALA A 191 13.61 -0.10 -5.95
C ALA A 191 15.10 0.20 -6.17
N GLU A 192 15.98 -0.14 -5.22
CA GLU A 192 17.42 0.13 -5.36
C GLU A 192 18.07 -0.67 -6.51
N PRO A 193 17.95 -2.00 -6.59
CA PRO A 193 18.42 -2.76 -7.75
C PRO A 193 17.86 -2.26 -9.09
N ASN A 194 16.57 -1.91 -9.13
CA ASN A 194 15.92 -1.40 -10.33
C ASN A 194 16.45 -0.02 -10.71
N TYR A 195 16.78 0.83 -9.73
CA TYR A 195 17.34 2.15 -9.98
C TYR A 195 18.75 2.02 -10.55
N GLN A 196 19.57 1.14 -9.97
CA GLN A 196 20.91 0.83 -10.47
C GLN A 196 20.89 0.18 -11.87
N SER A 197 19.88 -0.63 -12.17
CA SER A 197 19.64 -1.15 -13.51
C SER A 197 19.25 -0.03 -14.48
N TRP A 198 18.31 0.83 -14.09
CA TRP A 198 17.85 1.98 -14.88
C TRP A 198 18.98 2.96 -15.18
N LEU A 199 19.84 3.26 -14.20
CA LEU A 199 21.01 4.11 -14.38
C LEU A 199 21.93 3.59 -15.48
N ARG A 200 22.03 2.27 -15.68
CA ARG A 200 22.84 1.60 -16.72
C ARG A 200 22.18 1.55 -18.10
N THR A 201 20.97 2.04 -18.25
CA THR A 201 20.29 2.13 -19.56
C THR A 201 20.68 3.41 -20.31
N ARG A 202 20.37 3.51 -21.61
CA ARG A 202 20.52 4.78 -22.37
C ARG A 202 19.66 5.92 -21.80
N GLN A 203 18.56 5.60 -21.13
CA GLN A 203 17.70 6.61 -20.48
C GLN A 203 18.33 7.17 -19.19
N GLY A 204 19.11 6.35 -18.48
CA GLY A 204 19.92 6.73 -17.32
C GLY A 204 21.29 7.31 -17.69
N MET A 205 22.23 6.46 -18.16
CA MET A 205 23.66 6.79 -18.32
C MET A 205 23.96 7.99 -19.21
N GLU A 206 23.20 8.20 -20.29
CA GLU A 206 23.53 9.26 -21.26
C GLU A 206 22.97 10.63 -20.84
N ARG A 207 22.13 10.70 -19.79
CA ARG A 207 21.31 11.90 -19.53
C ARG A 207 21.15 12.31 -18.07
N THR A 208 21.55 11.51 -17.08
CA THR A 208 21.67 11.94 -15.67
C THR A 208 23.11 12.35 -15.34
N SER A 209 23.30 13.35 -14.48
CA SER A 209 24.63 13.84 -14.04
C SER A 209 24.79 13.75 -12.52
N PHE A 210 23.82 13.11 -11.86
CA PHE A 210 23.74 12.94 -10.43
C PHE A 210 22.88 11.70 -10.13
N GLU A 211 22.98 11.22 -8.90
CA GLU A 211 22.24 10.07 -8.40
C GLU A 211 21.49 10.44 -7.12
N PHE A 212 20.43 9.71 -6.79
CA PHE A 212 19.80 9.83 -5.49
C PHE A 212 20.72 9.31 -4.39
N GLN A 213 20.71 9.98 -3.23
CA GLN A 213 21.56 9.60 -2.10
C GLN A 213 21.20 8.22 -1.55
N LYS A 214 19.89 7.94 -1.46
CA LYS A 214 19.34 6.63 -1.14
C LYS A 214 18.08 6.40 -1.95
N VAL A 215 17.94 5.19 -2.47
CA VAL A 215 16.70 4.64 -2.99
C VAL A 215 16.26 3.54 -2.03
N ILE A 216 15.11 3.72 -1.40
CA ILE A 216 14.67 2.96 -0.24
C ILE A 216 13.37 2.24 -0.61
N SER A 217 13.42 0.92 -0.66
CA SER A 217 12.22 0.08 -0.77
C SER A 217 11.44 0.10 0.54
N TYR A 218 10.12 0.22 0.46
CA TYR A 218 9.25 0.17 1.63
C TYR A 218 7.97 -0.64 1.39
N ASP A 219 7.80 -1.74 2.14
CA ASP A 219 6.59 -2.59 2.11
C ASP A 219 5.44 -1.95 2.90
N PHE A 220 4.84 -0.92 2.32
CA PHE A 220 3.79 -0.13 2.97
C PHE A 220 2.53 -0.96 3.29
N PHE A 221 2.09 -1.80 2.36
CA PHE A 221 0.79 -2.47 2.44
C PHE A 221 0.74 -3.61 3.46
N HIS A 222 1.87 -4.24 3.77
CA HIS A 222 1.91 -5.24 4.84
C HIS A 222 1.52 -4.58 6.18
N GLY A 223 2.13 -3.44 6.51
CA GLY A 223 1.83 -2.68 7.73
C GLY A 223 0.46 -2.00 7.70
N SER A 224 0.11 -1.36 6.58
CA SER A 224 -1.18 -0.69 6.42
C SER A 224 -2.35 -1.65 6.59
N TYR A 225 -2.31 -2.81 5.94
CA TYR A 225 -3.41 -3.77 6.04
C TYR A 225 -3.49 -4.44 7.41
N TRP A 226 -2.35 -4.70 8.07
CA TRP A 226 -2.37 -5.17 9.46
C TRP A 226 -3.03 -4.14 10.39
N LYS A 227 -2.72 -2.85 10.22
CA LYS A 227 -3.35 -1.79 10.99
C LYS A 227 -4.85 -1.76 10.75
N GLU A 228 -5.30 -1.72 9.49
CA GLU A 228 -6.73 -1.79 9.16
C GLU A 228 -7.43 -3.03 9.74
N TYR A 229 -6.77 -4.19 9.69
CA TYR A 229 -7.28 -5.42 10.28
C TYR A 229 -7.43 -5.28 11.80
N ALA A 230 -6.37 -4.83 12.47
CA ALA A 230 -6.35 -4.64 13.92
C ALA A 230 -7.39 -3.59 14.33
N GLU A 231 -7.58 -2.53 13.55
CA GLU A 231 -8.55 -1.48 13.82
C GLU A 231 -10.00 -1.94 13.77
N ARG A 232 -10.32 -2.93 12.91
CA ARG A 232 -11.65 -3.55 12.79
C ARG A 232 -11.92 -4.65 13.82
N THR A 233 -10.86 -5.34 14.23
CA THR A 233 -10.94 -6.60 14.99
C THR A 233 -10.34 -6.52 16.38
N GLY A 234 -9.74 -5.40 16.78
CA GLY A 234 -9.00 -5.28 18.02
C GLY A 234 -9.56 -4.23 18.95
N VAL A 235 -9.21 -4.38 20.22
CA VAL A 235 -9.53 -3.43 21.28
C VAL A 235 -8.39 -2.42 21.41
N TYR A 236 -8.72 -1.13 21.30
CA TYR A 236 -7.79 -0.02 21.48
C TYR A 236 -7.56 0.25 22.96
N VAL A 237 -6.29 0.39 23.34
CA VAL A 237 -5.85 0.80 24.68
C VAL A 237 -4.86 1.95 24.53
N HIS A 238 -5.22 3.15 25.00
CA HIS A 238 -4.33 4.31 24.91
C HIS A 238 -3.02 4.12 25.69
N ARG A 239 -1.91 4.55 25.09
CA ARG A 239 -0.62 4.77 25.74
C ARG A 239 -0.48 6.26 26.00
N LEU A 240 -0.07 6.59 27.20
CA LEU A 240 0.21 7.96 27.62
C LEU A 240 1.72 8.16 27.63
N GLN A 241 2.34 8.39 26.47
CA GLN A 241 3.80 8.59 26.45
C GLN A 241 4.29 9.98 26.03
N ASN A 242 3.46 10.89 25.50
CA ASN A 242 3.99 12.21 25.11
C ASN A 242 3.09 13.42 25.40
N PRO A 243 3.13 13.97 26.64
CA PRO A 243 2.36 15.16 27.01
C PRO A 243 2.76 16.42 26.23
N LYS A 244 3.97 16.48 25.63
CA LYS A 244 4.43 17.66 24.87
C LYS A 244 3.60 17.91 23.61
N PHE A 245 3.05 16.87 23.01
CA PHE A 245 2.21 16.98 21.81
C PHE A 245 0.72 17.12 22.15
N MET A 246 0.33 17.06 23.43
CA MET A 246 -1.06 17.23 23.90
C MET A 246 -1.38 18.67 24.34
N HIS A 247 -0.77 19.69 23.71
CA HIS A 247 -0.98 21.08 24.12
C HIS A 247 -2.21 21.68 23.45
N GLN A 248 -3.18 22.12 24.26
CA GLN A 248 -4.53 22.60 23.89
C GLN A 248 -4.58 23.70 22.81
N ASN A 249 -3.48 24.43 22.60
CA ASN A 249 -3.37 25.42 21.52
C ASN A 249 -3.33 24.79 20.11
N TYR A 250 -3.13 23.47 20.02
CA TYR A 250 -3.11 22.71 18.76
C TYR A 250 -4.34 21.83 18.55
N TYR A 251 -5.41 21.95 19.36
CA TYR A 251 -6.54 21.00 19.34
C TYR A 251 -7.89 21.73 19.38
N GLY A 252 -8.12 22.61 18.41
CA GLY A 252 -9.38 23.33 18.25
C GLY A 252 -10.57 22.40 18.05
N GLY A 253 -11.32 22.09 19.12
CA GLY A 253 -12.77 21.82 19.12
C GLY A 253 -13.38 20.76 18.18
N SER A 254 -12.62 19.89 17.51
CA SER A 254 -13.20 18.93 16.55
C SER A 254 -13.49 17.55 17.16
N ASP A 255 -14.67 17.00 16.88
CA ASP A 255 -15.02 15.59 17.04
C ASP A 255 -14.29 14.76 15.96
N LEU A 256 -13.04 14.36 16.19
CA LEU A 256 -12.27 13.56 15.23
C LEU A 256 -12.12 12.09 15.63
N THR A 257 -12.85 11.26 14.89
CA THR A 257 -12.57 9.85 14.68
C THR A 257 -11.44 9.69 13.66
N GLY A 258 -10.20 9.58 14.14
CA GLY A 258 -9.05 9.14 13.33
C GLY A 258 -7.87 10.11 13.37
N GLY A 259 -6.82 9.75 14.11
CA GLY A 259 -5.50 10.37 13.92
C GLY A 259 -4.64 10.57 15.17
N PHE A 260 -5.21 10.55 16.39
CA PHE A 260 -4.46 11.00 17.57
C PHE A 260 -4.63 10.13 18.80
N THR A 261 -4.33 8.85 18.67
CA THR A 261 -4.24 8.01 19.85
C THR A 261 -2.98 7.18 19.74
N ASP A 262 -1.97 7.50 20.54
CA ASP A 262 -0.92 6.55 20.90
C ASP A 262 -1.68 5.39 21.55
N HIS A 263 -1.91 4.30 20.81
CA HIS A 263 -2.75 3.19 21.27
C HIS A 263 -2.07 1.86 20.97
N VAL A 264 -2.20 0.94 21.92
CA VAL A 264 -2.02 -0.48 21.69
C VAL A 264 -3.32 -1.02 21.15
N ILE A 265 -3.31 -1.60 19.95
CA ILE A 265 -4.40 -2.46 19.51
C ILE A 265 -4.11 -3.87 19.99
N ILE A 266 -5.03 -4.43 20.77
CA ILE A 266 -5.02 -5.83 21.19
C ILE A 266 -6.01 -6.57 20.28
N PRO A 267 -5.57 -7.48 19.40
CA PRO A 267 -6.50 -8.29 18.60
C PRO A 267 -7.56 -8.95 19.47
N TYR A 268 -8.81 -9.04 19.01
CA TYR A 268 -9.91 -9.61 19.79
C TYR A 268 -9.61 -11.01 20.32
N GLU A 269 -8.91 -11.85 19.54
CA GLU A 269 -8.57 -13.21 19.98
C GLU A 269 -7.53 -13.25 21.12
N ASP A 270 -6.75 -12.17 21.28
CA ASP A 270 -5.78 -11.99 22.36
C ASP A 270 -6.37 -11.15 23.52
N PHE A 271 -7.60 -10.64 23.40
CA PHE A 271 -8.24 -9.77 24.39
C PHE A 271 -8.97 -10.57 25.48
N ASP A 272 -8.61 -10.34 26.74
CA ASP A 272 -9.30 -10.91 27.89
C ASP A 272 -10.53 -10.06 28.24
N SER A 273 -11.73 -10.59 28.02
CA SER A 273 -12.98 -9.88 28.31
C SER A 273 -13.17 -9.54 29.78
N ASP A 274 -12.51 -10.25 30.70
CA ASP A 274 -12.56 -9.94 32.13
C ASP A 274 -11.88 -8.60 32.44
N ILE A 275 -11.05 -8.06 31.54
CA ILE A 275 -10.50 -6.71 31.63
C ILE A 275 -11.62 -5.66 31.64
N LEU A 276 -12.71 -5.87 30.89
CA LEU A 276 -13.86 -4.94 30.86
C LEU A 276 -14.58 -4.87 32.21
N ASN A 277 -14.59 -5.96 32.97
CA ASN A 277 -15.17 -6.00 34.31
C ASN A 277 -14.36 -5.19 35.33
N HIS A 278 -13.09 -4.91 35.04
CA HIS A 278 -12.15 -4.23 35.93
C HIS A 278 -11.67 -2.85 35.41
N ALA A 279 -12.06 -2.45 34.20
CA ALA A 279 -11.61 -1.24 33.53
C ALA A 279 -12.79 -0.25 33.30
N PRO A 280 -12.95 0.79 34.12
CA PRO A 280 -14.03 1.79 33.98
C PRO A 280 -13.84 2.77 32.81
N ASN A 281 -12.89 2.53 31.90
CA ASN A 281 -12.56 3.44 30.81
C ASN A 281 -13.58 3.31 29.65
N ALA A 282 -14.35 4.37 29.43
CA ALA A 282 -15.36 4.44 28.39
C ALA A 282 -14.80 4.24 26.96
N MET A 283 -13.55 4.61 26.69
CA MET A 283 -12.92 4.43 25.37
C MET A 283 -12.58 2.97 25.08
N ILE A 284 -12.12 2.21 26.08
CA ILE A 284 -11.87 0.76 25.94
C ILE A 284 -13.20 0.04 25.72
N GLN A 285 -14.25 0.45 26.46
CA GLN A 285 -15.59 -0.11 26.30
C GLN A 285 -16.20 0.20 24.92
N ASP A 286 -16.08 1.45 24.45
CA ASP A 286 -16.50 1.85 23.10
C ASP A 286 -15.77 1.07 22.01
N SER A 287 -14.44 0.95 22.14
CA SER A 287 -13.62 0.15 21.24
C SER A 287 -14.07 -1.30 21.19
N PHE A 288 -14.32 -1.93 22.34
CA PHE A 288 -14.80 -3.31 22.38
C PHE A 288 -16.17 -3.44 21.70
N ASN A 289 -17.08 -2.50 21.95
CA ASN A 289 -18.41 -2.49 21.32
C ASN A 289 -18.35 -2.27 19.80
N ARG A 290 -17.33 -1.58 19.29
CA ARG A 290 -17.08 -1.37 17.85
C ARG A 290 -16.34 -2.54 17.19
N CYS A 291 -15.78 -3.48 17.95
CA CYS A 291 -15.15 -4.66 17.39
C CYS A 291 -16.17 -5.45 16.58
N LYS A 292 -15.78 -5.90 15.40
CA LYS A 292 -16.63 -6.73 14.54
C LYS A 292 -15.98 -8.11 14.34
N PRO A 293 -15.93 -8.94 15.39
CA PRO A 293 -15.22 -10.22 15.33
C PRO A 293 -15.79 -11.14 14.24
N ASP A 294 -17.10 -11.06 13.96
CA ASP A 294 -17.77 -11.88 12.94
C ASP A 294 -17.49 -11.43 11.49
N GLU A 295 -16.92 -10.23 11.26
CA GLU A 295 -16.43 -9.81 9.94
C GLU A 295 -15.18 -10.59 9.52
N VAL A 296 -14.51 -11.25 10.47
CA VAL A 296 -13.31 -12.08 10.24
C VAL A 296 -13.60 -13.54 10.54
N LEU A 297 -12.92 -14.43 9.81
CA LEU A 297 -13.09 -15.87 10.01
C LEU A 297 -12.63 -16.32 11.40
N SER A 298 -13.54 -16.91 12.17
CA SER A 298 -13.23 -17.57 13.43
C SER A 298 -12.55 -18.92 13.16
N GLY A 299 -11.23 -18.95 13.31
CA GLY A 299 -10.43 -20.15 13.09
C GLY A 299 -10.27 -20.54 11.61
N ILE A 300 -9.75 -21.75 11.38
CA ILE A 300 -9.43 -22.26 10.05
C ILE A 300 -10.56 -23.19 9.59
N PRO A 301 -11.24 -22.88 8.46
CA PRO A 301 -12.30 -23.73 7.93
C PRO A 301 -11.87 -25.19 7.74
N THR A 302 -12.83 -26.09 7.77
CA THR A 302 -12.62 -27.50 7.42
C THR A 302 -12.75 -27.69 5.91
N ALA A 303 -12.24 -28.80 5.39
CA ALA A 303 -12.44 -29.14 3.99
C ALA A 303 -13.93 -29.40 3.64
N GLN A 304 -14.77 -29.72 4.63
CA GLN A 304 -16.20 -29.92 4.47
C GLN A 304 -16.95 -28.61 4.26
N ASP A 305 -16.43 -27.50 4.80
CA ASP A 305 -16.99 -26.15 4.57
C ASP A 305 -16.81 -25.70 3.10
N LYS A 306 -15.88 -26.32 2.37
CA LYS A 306 -15.50 -25.90 1.01
C LYS A 306 -16.52 -26.36 -0.03
N THR A 307 -17.21 -25.40 -0.63
CA THR A 307 -18.21 -25.59 -1.69
C THR A 307 -17.87 -24.85 -2.99
N LYS A 308 -16.93 -23.90 -2.92
CA LYS A 308 -16.47 -23.09 -4.04
C LYS A 308 -14.99 -23.36 -4.32
N ASP A 309 -14.59 -23.30 -5.59
CA ASP A 309 -13.21 -23.49 -6.00
C ASP A 309 -12.34 -22.31 -5.56
N LEU A 310 -12.69 -21.09 -5.98
CA LEU A 310 -11.84 -19.94 -5.73
C LEU A 310 -12.60 -18.63 -5.49
N ILE A 311 -11.87 -17.68 -4.90
CA ILE A 311 -12.22 -16.25 -4.90
C ILE A 311 -11.25 -15.52 -5.82
N CYS A 312 -11.76 -14.84 -6.84
CA CYS A 312 -11.00 -13.92 -7.70
C CYS A 312 -11.77 -12.62 -7.86
N LEU A 313 -11.51 -11.68 -6.97
CA LEU A 313 -12.17 -10.39 -6.99
C LEU A 313 -11.34 -9.43 -7.83
N ASN A 314 -11.98 -8.64 -8.71
CA ASN A 314 -11.41 -7.52 -9.48
C ASN A 314 -12.42 -6.37 -9.57
N ALA A 315 -11.96 -5.13 -9.35
CA ALA A 315 -12.77 -3.91 -9.46
C ALA A 315 -12.22 -2.98 -10.54
N ARG A 316 -11.04 -2.39 -10.32
CA ARG A 316 -10.35 -1.57 -11.31
C ARG A 316 -9.72 -2.42 -12.44
N PRO A 317 -9.87 -2.00 -13.70
CA PRO A 317 -9.34 -2.70 -14.86
C PRO A 317 -7.81 -2.56 -14.96
N ARG A 318 -7.16 -3.69 -15.21
CA ARG A 318 -5.74 -3.82 -15.59
C ARG A 318 -5.65 -4.91 -16.66
N SER A 319 -4.63 -4.85 -17.51
CA SER A 319 -4.46 -5.77 -18.65
C SER A 319 -4.63 -7.23 -18.21
N HIS A 320 -3.91 -7.67 -17.18
CA HIS A 320 -3.94 -9.03 -16.67
C HIS A 320 -5.25 -9.42 -15.98
N ARG A 321 -5.94 -8.49 -15.32
CA ARG A 321 -7.19 -8.78 -14.59
C ARG A 321 -8.31 -9.14 -15.53
N ALA A 322 -8.42 -8.38 -16.62
CA ALA A 322 -9.34 -8.66 -17.69
C ALA A 322 -9.07 -10.04 -18.29
N THR A 323 -7.85 -10.27 -18.76
CA THR A 323 -7.46 -11.56 -19.34
C THR A 323 -7.66 -12.74 -18.38
N LEU A 324 -7.36 -12.56 -17.09
CA LEU A 324 -7.54 -13.58 -16.06
C LEU A 324 -9.00 -14.00 -15.91
N VAL A 325 -9.93 -13.03 -15.80
CA VAL A 325 -11.35 -13.32 -15.62
C VAL A 325 -11.93 -14.01 -16.85
N ALA A 326 -11.54 -13.59 -18.06
CA ALA A 326 -11.93 -14.26 -19.29
C ALA A 326 -11.39 -15.70 -19.35
N GLU A 327 -10.13 -15.94 -18.95
CA GLU A 327 -9.58 -17.30 -18.89
C GLU A 327 -10.29 -18.18 -17.84
N LEU A 328 -10.67 -17.62 -16.68
CA LEU A 328 -11.48 -18.35 -15.70
C LEU A 328 -12.79 -18.85 -16.32
N HIS A 329 -13.50 -18.00 -17.06
CA HIS A 329 -14.72 -18.39 -17.78
C HIS A 329 -14.45 -19.45 -18.85
N ARG A 330 -13.36 -19.31 -19.63
CA ARG A 330 -12.95 -20.32 -20.63
C ARG A 330 -12.72 -21.69 -20.00
N LEU A 331 -12.16 -21.72 -18.79
CA LEU A 331 -11.89 -22.94 -18.01
C LEU A 331 -13.13 -23.46 -17.25
N GLY A 332 -14.29 -22.81 -17.40
CA GLY A 332 -15.53 -23.20 -16.75
C GLY A 332 -15.62 -22.84 -15.27
N TYR A 333 -14.85 -21.85 -14.81
CA TYR A 333 -15.12 -21.18 -13.54
C TYR A 333 -16.21 -20.12 -13.75
N ASP A 334 -17.19 -20.11 -12.85
CA ASP A 334 -18.31 -19.17 -12.85
C ASP A 334 -18.76 -18.88 -11.41
N ASN A 335 -19.79 -18.04 -11.22
CA ASN A 335 -20.29 -17.75 -9.88
C ASN A 335 -21.12 -18.89 -9.24
N ASN A 336 -21.39 -19.98 -9.97
CA ASN A 336 -21.97 -21.18 -9.39
C ASN A 336 -20.93 -21.98 -8.63
N ASN A 337 -19.70 -22.06 -9.14
CA ASN A 337 -18.61 -22.82 -8.52
C ASN A 337 -17.52 -21.97 -7.87
N SER A 338 -17.51 -20.64 -8.05
CA SER A 338 -16.49 -19.73 -7.53
C SER A 338 -17.10 -18.37 -7.14
N TYR A 339 -16.28 -17.46 -6.63
CA TYR A 339 -16.59 -16.04 -6.48
C TYR A 339 -15.69 -15.22 -7.38
N ILE A 340 -16.22 -14.78 -8.51
CA ILE A 340 -15.46 -14.00 -9.51
C ILE A 340 -16.11 -12.65 -9.67
N SER A 341 -15.31 -11.59 -9.57
CA SER A 341 -15.77 -10.24 -9.89
C SER A 341 -14.88 -9.57 -10.92
N PHE A 342 -15.51 -8.80 -11.80
CA PHE A 342 -14.90 -7.80 -12.66
C PHE A 342 -15.91 -6.65 -12.84
N LEU A 343 -15.71 -5.58 -12.07
CA LEU A 343 -16.65 -4.46 -12.02
C LEU A 343 -16.38 -3.38 -13.07
N GLY A 344 -15.12 -3.22 -13.50
CA GLY A 344 -14.70 -2.15 -14.40
C GLY A 344 -14.84 -0.74 -13.81
N ARG A 345 -14.49 -0.54 -12.53
CA ARG A 345 -14.66 0.77 -11.86
C ARG A 345 -13.66 1.83 -12.32
N GLU A 346 -14.10 3.10 -12.22
CA GLU A 346 -13.35 4.37 -12.35
C GLU A 346 -12.62 4.64 -13.68
N ASP A 347 -12.47 3.64 -14.54
CA ASP A 347 -11.85 3.78 -15.86
C ASP A 347 -12.84 3.50 -17.01
N MET A 348 -14.13 3.21 -16.75
CA MET A 348 -15.14 3.01 -17.80
C MET A 348 -15.68 4.37 -18.28
N PRO A 349 -15.46 4.78 -19.55
CA PRO A 349 -15.75 6.16 -19.99
C PRO A 349 -17.21 6.63 -19.95
N GLU A 350 -18.22 5.81 -19.61
CA GLU A 350 -19.63 6.19 -19.85
C GLU A 350 -20.63 5.59 -18.86
N GLN A 351 -20.38 5.61 -17.55
CA GLN A 351 -21.48 5.43 -16.58
C GLN A 351 -22.10 6.74 -16.07
N PHE A 352 -21.47 7.91 -16.25
CA PHE A 352 -22.05 9.21 -15.88
C PHE A 352 -21.51 10.38 -16.72
N GLY A 353 -22.07 10.62 -17.90
CA GLY A 353 -22.31 11.94 -18.53
C GLY A 353 -21.23 13.03 -18.60
N HIS A 354 -19.98 12.79 -18.22
CA HIS A 354 -18.92 13.82 -18.18
C HIS A 354 -17.70 13.42 -19.02
N LEU A 355 -17.10 14.44 -19.62
CA LEU A 355 -16.00 14.39 -20.57
C LEU A 355 -14.85 13.51 -20.06
N VAL A 356 -14.50 12.50 -20.88
CA VAL A 356 -13.30 11.67 -20.74
C VAL A 356 -12.09 12.59 -20.55
N SER A 357 -11.38 12.44 -19.43
CA SER A 357 -10.10 13.11 -19.24
C SER A 357 -9.13 12.65 -20.33
N SER A 358 -8.51 13.60 -21.04
CA SER A 358 -7.43 13.35 -22.01
C SER A 358 -6.18 12.67 -21.43
N SER A 359 -6.18 12.36 -20.12
CA SER A 359 -5.06 11.77 -19.38
C SER A 359 -5.09 10.24 -19.24
N GLU A 360 -6.15 9.54 -19.68
CA GLU A 360 -6.16 8.07 -19.57
C GLU A 360 -5.17 7.40 -20.54
N PRO A 361 -4.46 6.34 -20.12
CA PRO A 361 -3.60 5.59 -21.03
C PRO A 361 -4.35 5.13 -22.27
N LEU A 362 -3.76 5.32 -23.46
CA LEU A 362 -4.42 5.02 -24.74
C LEU A 362 -4.94 3.57 -24.82
N TRP A 363 -4.25 2.62 -24.17
CA TRP A 363 -4.71 1.23 -24.12
C TRP A 363 -6.03 1.07 -23.35
N LYS A 364 -6.27 1.85 -22.28
CA LYS A 364 -7.56 1.87 -21.57
C LYS A 364 -8.65 2.43 -22.48
N GLN A 365 -8.38 3.58 -23.10
CA GLN A 365 -9.33 4.18 -24.05
C GLN A 365 -9.66 3.25 -25.23
N GLN A 366 -8.66 2.55 -25.76
CA GLN A 366 -8.82 1.60 -26.86
C GLN A 366 -9.56 0.32 -26.43
N MET A 367 -9.24 -0.21 -25.25
CA MET A 367 -9.95 -1.32 -24.61
C MET A 367 -11.46 -1.03 -24.51
N PHE A 368 -11.85 0.17 -24.09
CA PHE A 368 -13.28 0.52 -23.92
C PHE A 368 -14.00 0.93 -25.21
N ARG A 369 -13.26 1.34 -26.24
CA ARG A 369 -13.78 1.69 -27.58
C ARG A 369 -13.94 0.47 -28.51
N GLY A 370 -13.67 -0.74 -28.03
CA GLY A 370 -13.85 -1.97 -28.81
C GLY A 370 -12.77 -2.18 -29.87
N HIS A 371 -11.57 -1.63 -29.67
CA HIS A 371 -10.46 -1.80 -30.59
C HIS A 371 -9.60 -3.03 -30.21
N ASP A 372 -9.20 -3.76 -31.25
CA ASP A 372 -8.18 -4.84 -31.34
C ASP A 372 -7.62 -5.42 -30.02
N ILE A 373 -7.81 -6.73 -29.81
CA ILE A 373 -7.25 -7.48 -28.68
C ILE A 373 -5.74 -7.38 -28.54
N THR A 374 -5.00 -7.15 -29.63
CA THR A 374 -3.56 -6.92 -29.53
C THR A 374 -3.25 -5.75 -28.59
N GLN A 375 -4.19 -4.84 -28.36
CA GLN A 375 -4.01 -3.67 -27.49
C GLN A 375 -4.31 -3.91 -26.00
N PHE A 376 -4.86 -5.07 -25.61
CA PHE A 376 -5.06 -5.49 -24.21
C PHE A 376 -3.77 -5.87 -23.48
N THR A 377 -2.64 -5.52 -24.10
CA THR A 377 -1.35 -6.06 -23.78
C THR A 377 -0.45 -4.96 -23.25
N ALA A 378 0.52 -5.35 -22.40
CA ALA A 378 1.48 -4.42 -21.82
C ALA A 378 2.14 -3.57 -22.91
N ARG A 379 2.15 -2.24 -22.72
CA ARG A 379 2.94 -1.33 -23.56
C ARG A 379 4.40 -1.43 -23.17
N LYS A 380 5.25 -1.88 -24.09
CA LYS A 380 6.69 -1.63 -24.03
C LYS A 380 7.16 -1.11 -25.37
N ASP A 381 7.77 0.08 -25.40
CA ASP A 381 8.40 0.66 -26.61
C ASP A 381 7.47 0.76 -27.84
N ASN A 382 6.20 1.14 -27.66
CA ASN A 382 5.14 1.14 -28.69
C ASN A 382 4.77 -0.25 -29.27
N ASN A 383 5.28 -1.34 -28.70
CA ASN A 383 4.90 -2.70 -29.03
C ASN A 383 3.92 -3.28 -28.00
N PHE A 384 3.01 -4.10 -28.50
CA PHE A 384 1.97 -4.81 -27.77
C PHE A 384 2.46 -6.19 -27.33
N ILE A 385 2.56 -6.47 -26.03
CA ILE A 385 3.05 -7.75 -25.49
C ILE A 385 1.91 -8.61 -24.93
N SER A 386 1.32 -9.46 -25.76
CA SER A 386 0.33 -10.43 -25.26
C SER A 386 0.98 -11.45 -24.34
N PHE A 387 0.47 -11.57 -23.12
CA PHE A 387 0.85 -12.62 -22.19
C PHE A 387 -0.03 -13.89 -22.34
N LEU A 388 -0.83 -13.96 -23.41
CA LEU A 388 -1.56 -15.17 -23.81
C LEU A 388 -0.72 -16.06 -24.74
N SER A 389 -0.91 -17.37 -24.62
CA SER A 389 -0.11 -18.38 -25.33
C SER A 389 -0.76 -18.97 -26.58
N HIS A 390 -2.09 -18.95 -26.66
CA HIS A 390 -2.81 -19.62 -27.74
C HIS A 390 -3.87 -18.73 -28.35
N ASP A 391 -4.11 -18.90 -29.65
CA ASP A 391 -5.10 -18.11 -30.41
C ASP A 391 -6.52 -18.26 -29.85
N VAL A 392 -6.87 -19.44 -29.33
CA VAL A 392 -8.17 -19.68 -28.69
C VAL A 392 -8.36 -18.84 -27.42
N GLN A 393 -7.30 -18.59 -26.66
CA GLN A 393 -7.37 -17.72 -25.47
C GLN A 393 -7.61 -16.27 -25.91
N ILE A 394 -6.88 -15.84 -26.94
CA ILE A 394 -7.03 -14.52 -27.53
C ILE A 394 -8.47 -14.35 -28.04
N GLU A 395 -8.97 -15.27 -28.85
CA GLU A 395 -10.34 -15.20 -29.37
C GLU A 395 -11.41 -15.16 -28.27
N HIS A 396 -11.26 -15.97 -27.21
CA HIS A 396 -12.20 -15.99 -26.10
C HIS A 396 -12.19 -14.67 -25.32
N VAL A 397 -11.01 -14.19 -24.97
CA VAL A 397 -10.81 -12.89 -24.31
C VAL A 397 -11.44 -11.79 -25.15
N TYR A 398 -11.20 -11.77 -26.46
CA TYR A 398 -11.75 -10.76 -27.36
C TYR A 398 -13.27 -10.73 -27.33
N LYS A 399 -13.92 -11.90 -27.41
CA LYS A 399 -15.39 -12.02 -27.34
C LYS A 399 -15.93 -11.58 -25.98
N PHE A 400 -15.30 -12.05 -24.89
CA PHE A 400 -15.67 -11.68 -23.51
C PHE A 400 -15.68 -10.15 -23.32
N TRP A 401 -14.69 -9.46 -23.90
CA TRP A 401 -14.58 -8.00 -23.82
C TRP A 401 -15.49 -7.26 -24.79
N LEU A 402 -15.64 -7.75 -26.02
CA LEU A 402 -16.54 -7.16 -27.01
C LEU A 402 -17.97 -7.11 -26.49
N GLU A 403 -18.37 -8.13 -25.73
CA GLU A 403 -19.68 -8.24 -25.09
C GLU A 403 -19.81 -7.40 -23.80
N ARG A 404 -18.72 -6.77 -23.34
CA ARG A 404 -18.63 -5.95 -22.11
C ARG A 404 -19.14 -6.71 -20.87
N ILE A 405 -18.76 -7.97 -20.74
CA ILE A 405 -19.24 -8.83 -19.65
C ILE A 405 -18.73 -8.29 -18.31
N GLN A 406 -19.68 -7.87 -17.46
CA GLN A 406 -19.43 -7.61 -16.05
C GLN A 406 -19.75 -8.85 -15.23
N VAL A 407 -18.90 -9.16 -14.26
CA VAL A 407 -19.12 -10.29 -13.34
C VAL A 407 -19.16 -9.73 -11.93
N ILE A 408 -20.22 -10.05 -11.20
CA ILE A 408 -20.44 -9.53 -9.85
C ILE A 408 -20.56 -10.73 -8.91
N ALA A 409 -19.60 -10.86 -7.99
CA ALA A 409 -19.57 -11.92 -6.97
C ALA A 409 -20.36 -11.57 -5.71
N ASP A 410 -20.85 -10.34 -5.61
CA ASP A 410 -21.55 -9.80 -4.44
C ASP A 410 -22.64 -8.81 -4.87
N ARG A 411 -22.93 -7.77 -4.07
CA ARG A 411 -23.92 -6.74 -4.37
C ARG A 411 -23.64 -6.06 -5.72
N PRO A 412 -24.71 -5.62 -6.43
CA PRO A 412 -24.58 -4.82 -7.64
C PRO A 412 -23.62 -3.65 -7.48
N THR A 413 -22.93 -3.27 -8.56
CA THR A 413 -21.91 -2.21 -8.56
C THR A 413 -22.37 -0.89 -7.92
N HIS A 414 -23.65 -0.55 -8.03
CA HIS A 414 -24.25 0.67 -7.50
C HIS A 414 -24.46 0.67 -5.97
N GLU A 415 -24.41 -0.49 -5.32
CA GLU A 415 -24.58 -0.65 -3.86
C GLU A 415 -23.24 -0.66 -3.10
N VAL A 416 -22.12 -0.57 -3.81
CA VAL A 416 -20.78 -0.70 -3.24
C VAL A 416 -19.98 0.57 -3.59
N HIS A 417 -19.57 1.32 -2.58
CA HIS A 417 -18.92 2.62 -2.72
C HIS A 417 -17.37 2.50 -2.79
N GLY A 418 -16.72 3.35 -3.61
CA GLY A 418 -15.25 3.41 -3.74
C GLY A 418 -14.62 2.29 -4.57
N ASP A 419 -13.31 2.04 -4.41
CA ASP A 419 -12.59 0.90 -5.01
C ASP A 419 -12.79 -0.41 -4.21
N ASP A 420 -13.52 -0.35 -3.11
CA ASP A 420 -13.65 -1.50 -2.21
C ASP A 420 -14.69 -2.50 -2.71
N ARG A 421 -14.42 -3.78 -2.49
CA ARG A 421 -15.32 -4.88 -2.86
C ARG A 421 -15.91 -5.39 -1.57
N LEU A 422 -17.20 -5.68 -1.56
CA LEU A 422 -17.75 -6.33 -0.38
C LEU A 422 -17.05 -7.70 -0.24
N ILE A 423 -16.34 -7.83 0.88
CA ILE A 423 -15.56 -9.00 1.26
C ILE A 423 -16.27 -9.54 2.48
N THR A 424 -16.74 -10.78 2.37
CA THR A 424 -17.43 -11.47 3.46
C THR A 424 -16.61 -12.64 3.95
N SER A 425 -16.65 -12.90 5.26
CA SER A 425 -16.02 -14.08 5.86
C SER A 425 -16.54 -15.38 5.21
N SER A 426 -17.79 -15.42 4.77
CA SER A 426 -18.39 -16.57 4.06
C SER A 426 -17.65 -16.93 2.77
N MET A 427 -17.26 -15.97 1.94
CA MET A 427 -16.54 -16.24 0.69
C MET A 427 -15.21 -16.97 0.95
N TYR A 428 -14.48 -16.56 1.99
CA TYR A 428 -13.24 -17.21 2.39
C TYR A 428 -13.48 -18.53 3.12
N LYS A 429 -14.62 -18.66 3.83
CA LYS A 429 -15.01 -19.89 4.50
C LYS A 429 -15.22 -21.02 3.52
N ASP A 430 -15.96 -20.77 2.45
CA ASP A 430 -16.46 -21.80 1.53
C ASP A 430 -15.59 -22.01 0.29
N SER A 431 -14.61 -21.14 0.02
CA SER A 431 -13.70 -21.26 -1.12
C SER A 431 -12.42 -22.00 -0.75
N PHE A 432 -11.92 -22.86 -1.65
CA PHE A 432 -10.68 -23.60 -1.40
C PHE A 432 -9.44 -22.70 -1.36
N PHE A 433 -9.38 -21.67 -2.21
CA PHE A 433 -8.28 -20.72 -2.24
C PHE A 433 -8.68 -19.35 -2.81
N SER A 434 -7.81 -18.36 -2.62
CA SER A 434 -7.90 -17.03 -3.19
C SER A 434 -6.93 -16.89 -4.36
N LEU A 435 -7.47 -16.60 -5.55
CA LEU A 435 -6.67 -16.22 -6.72
C LEU A 435 -6.45 -14.70 -6.68
N VAL A 436 -5.32 -14.32 -6.10
CA VAL A 436 -4.97 -12.93 -5.81
C VAL A 436 -4.37 -12.28 -7.04
N SER A 437 -5.13 -11.41 -7.69
CA SER A 437 -4.63 -10.55 -8.77
C SER A 437 -4.01 -9.27 -8.19
N GLU A 438 -2.68 -9.20 -8.16
CA GLU A 438 -1.98 -8.01 -7.66
C GLU A 438 -2.12 -6.81 -8.60
N THR A 439 -1.60 -5.66 -8.17
CA THR A 439 -1.66 -4.42 -8.96
C THR A 439 -0.77 -4.48 -10.20
N LEU A 440 0.43 -5.04 -10.09
CA LEU A 440 1.37 -5.21 -11.20
C LEU A 440 1.44 -6.66 -11.68
N PHE A 441 1.71 -6.85 -12.97
CA PHE A 441 1.99 -8.14 -13.58
C PHE A 441 2.98 -8.00 -14.75
N GLY A 442 2.49 -8.00 -15.99
CA GLY A 442 3.31 -7.92 -17.20
C GLY A 442 3.62 -6.50 -17.64
N ASP A 443 2.77 -5.53 -17.27
CA ASP A 443 2.92 -4.11 -17.58
C ASP A 443 4.17 -3.48 -16.93
N ASP A 444 4.62 -4.06 -15.81
CA ASP A 444 5.73 -3.58 -14.97
C ASP A 444 6.61 -4.76 -14.52
N LYS A 445 7.14 -5.51 -15.49
CA LYS A 445 7.84 -6.78 -15.24
C LYS A 445 9.10 -6.68 -14.37
N GLU A 446 9.70 -5.49 -14.26
CA GLU A 446 10.91 -5.25 -13.45
C GLU A 446 10.56 -4.95 -11.98
N SER A 447 9.36 -4.43 -11.69
CA SER A 447 8.98 -3.99 -10.36
C SER A 447 8.37 -5.13 -9.54
N LEU A 448 8.73 -5.20 -8.27
CA LEU A 448 8.10 -6.10 -7.31
C LEU A 448 7.26 -5.28 -6.34
N PHE A 449 5.94 -5.30 -6.54
CA PHE A 449 5.02 -4.50 -5.75
C PHE A 449 3.89 -5.38 -5.23
N ILE A 450 3.70 -5.36 -3.91
CA ILE A 450 2.72 -6.17 -3.20
C ILE A 450 1.76 -5.23 -2.49
N THR A 451 0.46 -5.53 -2.60
CA THR A 451 -0.58 -4.69 -2.01
C THR A 451 -1.34 -5.41 -0.90
N GLU A 452 -2.37 -4.79 -0.36
CA GLU A 452 -3.20 -5.33 0.73
C GLU A 452 -3.88 -6.66 0.37
N LYS A 453 -3.95 -7.00 -0.92
CA LYS A 453 -4.75 -8.11 -1.46
C LYS A 453 -4.26 -9.47 -1.00
N ILE A 454 -2.95 -9.70 -0.98
CA ILE A 454 -2.40 -10.96 -0.45
C ILE A 454 -2.60 -11.06 1.06
N PHE A 455 -2.46 -9.95 1.79
CA PHE A 455 -2.64 -9.92 3.24
C PHE A 455 -4.11 -10.12 3.64
N LYS A 456 -5.07 -9.71 2.79
CA LYS A 456 -6.50 -10.08 2.92
C LYS A 456 -6.66 -11.61 2.95
N ALA A 457 -6.06 -12.34 2.01
CA ALA A 457 -6.13 -13.81 2.02
C ALA A 457 -5.54 -14.43 3.31
N ILE A 458 -4.43 -13.87 3.80
CA ILE A 458 -3.77 -14.32 5.04
C ILE A 458 -4.65 -14.05 6.27
N ALA A 459 -5.19 -12.84 6.42
CA ALA A 459 -6.05 -12.48 7.55
C ALA A 459 -7.31 -13.35 7.61
N TYR A 460 -7.85 -13.73 6.44
CA TYR A 460 -8.97 -14.65 6.31
C TYR A 460 -8.55 -16.13 6.23
N ARG A 461 -7.30 -16.47 6.55
CA ARG A 461 -6.82 -17.87 6.64
C ARG A 461 -7.19 -18.68 5.40
N SER A 462 -6.97 -18.10 4.22
CA SER A 462 -7.25 -18.72 2.92
C SER A 462 -5.96 -19.01 2.18
N PRO A 463 -5.80 -20.22 1.59
CA PRO A 463 -4.70 -20.47 0.67
C PRO A 463 -4.73 -19.46 -0.48
N PHE A 464 -3.58 -19.12 -1.04
CA PHE A 464 -3.55 -18.18 -2.15
C PHE A 464 -2.65 -18.65 -3.30
N MET A 465 -3.06 -18.29 -4.52
CA MET A 465 -2.25 -18.31 -5.73
C MET A 465 -2.18 -16.87 -6.25
N VAL A 466 -1.00 -16.41 -6.68
CA VAL A 466 -0.80 -15.00 -7.02
C VAL A 466 -0.65 -14.82 -8.53
N VAL A 467 -1.41 -13.88 -9.08
CA VAL A 467 -1.21 -13.32 -10.42
C VAL A 467 -0.58 -11.94 -10.24
N GLY A 468 0.75 -11.90 -10.19
CA GLY A 468 1.52 -10.70 -9.86
C GLY A 468 2.97 -10.70 -10.36
N SER A 469 3.77 -9.79 -9.82
CA SER A 469 5.20 -9.64 -10.11
C SER A 469 6.03 -10.88 -9.75
N MET A 470 7.16 -11.05 -10.43
CA MET A 470 8.13 -12.13 -10.14
C MET A 470 8.67 -11.97 -8.72
N GLY A 471 8.80 -13.08 -8.00
CA GLY A 471 9.37 -13.08 -6.65
C GLY A 471 8.40 -12.60 -5.57
N THR A 472 7.10 -12.51 -5.87
CA THR A 472 6.08 -12.22 -4.86
C THR A 472 6.08 -13.30 -3.78
N LEU A 473 6.01 -14.58 -4.17
CA LEU A 473 6.04 -15.69 -3.20
C LEU A 473 7.39 -15.76 -2.48
N ARG A 474 8.50 -15.50 -3.18
CA ARG A 474 9.83 -15.37 -2.55
C ARG A 474 9.85 -14.30 -1.46
N HIS A 475 9.27 -13.13 -1.71
CA HIS A 475 9.19 -12.05 -0.71
C HIS A 475 8.30 -12.44 0.47
N MET A 476 7.16 -13.10 0.23
CA MET A 476 6.32 -13.61 1.32
C MET A 476 7.08 -14.58 2.23
N ARG A 477 7.92 -15.46 1.66
CA ARG A 477 8.80 -16.34 2.43
C ARG A 477 9.88 -15.58 3.21
N TYR A 478 10.43 -14.51 2.63
CA TYR A 478 11.35 -13.61 3.36
C TYR A 478 10.66 -12.90 4.55
N LEU A 479 9.37 -12.58 4.42
CA LEU A 479 8.55 -12.07 5.52
C LEU A 479 8.20 -13.13 6.58
N GLY A 480 8.55 -14.40 6.35
CA GLY A 480 8.29 -15.51 7.26
C GLY A 480 6.96 -16.22 7.03
N TYR A 481 6.21 -15.84 6.00
CA TYR A 481 5.02 -16.57 5.58
C TYR A 481 5.41 -17.82 4.78
N GLU A 482 4.60 -18.85 4.92
CA GLU A 482 4.66 -20.04 4.10
C GLU A 482 3.71 -19.93 2.89
N THR A 483 4.02 -20.66 1.83
CA THR A 483 3.24 -20.69 0.58
C THR A 483 2.64 -22.07 0.35
N PHE A 484 2.04 -22.34 -0.82
CA PHE A 484 1.17 -23.49 -1.03
C PHE A 484 1.66 -24.47 -2.13
N PRO A 485 2.91 -24.97 -2.09
CA PRO A 485 3.41 -25.92 -3.09
C PRO A 485 2.71 -27.30 -3.06
N MET A 486 2.00 -27.61 -1.96
CA MET A 486 1.14 -28.80 -1.87
C MET A 486 -0.17 -28.67 -2.66
N MET A 487 -0.58 -27.43 -2.97
CA MET A 487 -1.77 -27.13 -3.75
C MET A 487 -1.45 -26.81 -5.21
N PHE A 488 -0.34 -26.12 -5.47
CA PHE A 488 0.00 -25.55 -6.79
C PHE A 488 1.49 -25.75 -7.13
N ASP A 489 1.80 -25.78 -8.42
CA ASP A 489 3.16 -25.59 -8.90
C ASP A 489 3.53 -24.10 -8.81
N GLU A 490 4.43 -23.76 -7.90
CA GLU A 490 4.85 -22.37 -7.63
C GLU A 490 6.03 -21.90 -8.50
N SER A 491 6.46 -22.68 -9.50
CA SER A 491 7.55 -22.31 -10.40
C SER A 491 7.30 -21.01 -11.19
N TYR A 492 6.04 -20.61 -11.36
CA TYR A 492 5.66 -19.35 -11.99
C TYR A 492 6.25 -18.12 -11.29
N ASP A 493 6.50 -18.18 -9.98
CA ASP A 493 7.03 -17.04 -9.21
C ASP A 493 8.45 -16.65 -9.63
N GLN A 494 9.21 -17.56 -10.24
CA GLN A 494 10.58 -17.32 -10.73
C GLN A 494 10.64 -17.10 -12.25
N GLU A 495 9.52 -17.16 -12.95
CA GLU A 495 9.47 -16.98 -14.39
C GLU A 495 9.45 -15.49 -14.74
N TYR A 496 10.50 -15.00 -15.39
CA TYR A 496 10.64 -13.60 -15.77
C TYR A 496 9.74 -13.22 -16.96
N ASP A 497 9.51 -14.14 -17.90
CA ASP A 497 8.64 -13.92 -19.05
C ASP A 497 7.16 -13.91 -18.61
N PRO A 498 6.44 -12.78 -18.72
CA PRO A 498 5.06 -12.69 -18.24
C PRO A 498 4.11 -13.65 -18.97
N LYS A 499 4.40 -14.01 -20.22
CA LYS A 499 3.59 -14.96 -21.01
C LYS A 499 3.75 -16.38 -20.47
N LYS A 500 4.99 -16.79 -20.18
CA LYS A 500 5.26 -18.10 -19.57
C LYS A 500 4.72 -18.17 -18.15
N ARG A 501 4.87 -17.09 -17.37
CA ARG A 501 4.31 -16.97 -16.02
C ARG A 501 2.80 -17.13 -16.02
N PHE A 502 2.10 -16.39 -16.89
CA PHE A 502 0.64 -16.48 -17.02
C PHE A 502 0.20 -17.89 -17.46
N SER A 503 0.94 -18.51 -18.39
CA SER A 503 0.66 -19.88 -18.84
C SER A 503 0.79 -20.92 -17.72
N ALA A 504 1.80 -20.78 -16.86
CA ALA A 504 1.97 -21.65 -15.69
C ALA A 504 0.84 -21.46 -14.65
N ILE A 505 0.36 -20.23 -14.46
CA ILE A 505 -0.81 -19.94 -13.62
C ILE A 505 -2.07 -20.60 -14.21
N VAL A 506 -2.33 -20.42 -15.52
CA VAL A 506 -3.47 -21.05 -16.21
C VAL A 506 -3.41 -22.58 -16.10
N ARG A 507 -2.23 -23.18 -16.25
CA ARG A 507 -2.04 -24.62 -16.06
C ARG A 507 -2.40 -25.08 -14.64
N ASN A 508 -2.00 -24.35 -13.60
CA ASN A 508 -2.43 -24.66 -12.23
C ASN A 508 -3.96 -24.59 -12.08
N LEU A 509 -4.63 -23.64 -12.73
CA LEU A 509 -6.09 -23.51 -12.72
C LEU A 509 -6.79 -24.65 -13.46
N GLU A 510 -6.22 -25.10 -14.59
CA GLU A 510 -6.68 -26.27 -15.35
C GLU A 510 -6.53 -27.56 -14.53
N GLU A 511 -5.34 -27.77 -13.94
CA GLU A 511 -5.06 -28.90 -13.05
C GLU A 511 -6.02 -28.91 -11.86
N TRP A 512 -6.26 -27.76 -11.22
CA TRP A 512 -7.21 -27.65 -10.11
C TRP A 512 -8.63 -28.04 -10.50
N ARG A 513 -9.14 -27.60 -11.66
CA ARG A 513 -10.49 -27.99 -12.13
C ARG A 513 -10.62 -29.49 -12.38
N SER A 514 -9.54 -30.13 -12.81
CA SER A 514 -9.54 -31.56 -13.10
C SER A 514 -9.69 -32.44 -11.85
N HIS A 515 -9.38 -31.91 -10.67
CA HIS A 515 -9.48 -32.66 -9.42
C HIS A 515 -10.92 -32.89 -8.97
N SER A 516 -11.17 -34.10 -8.47
CA SER A 516 -12.38 -34.43 -7.73
C SER A 516 -12.48 -33.62 -6.43
N LEU A 517 -13.69 -33.50 -5.90
CA LEU A 517 -13.92 -32.79 -4.62
C LEU A 517 -13.06 -33.37 -3.48
N GLU A 518 -12.90 -34.69 -3.42
CA GLU A 518 -12.11 -35.35 -2.38
C GLU A 518 -10.61 -35.05 -2.51
N GLU A 519 -10.07 -34.96 -3.73
CA GLU A 519 -8.69 -34.53 -3.95
C GLU A 519 -8.48 -33.07 -3.55
N LYS A 520 -9.40 -32.17 -3.92
CA LYS A 520 -9.37 -30.75 -3.51
C LYS A 520 -9.39 -30.62 -1.99
N ARG A 521 -10.27 -31.38 -1.31
CA ARG A 521 -10.35 -31.46 0.15
C ARG A 521 -9.07 -31.98 0.79
N LYS A 522 -8.45 -33.03 0.22
CA LYS A 522 -7.17 -33.57 0.69
C LYS A 522 -6.06 -32.53 0.59
N ARG A 523 -5.95 -31.84 -0.55
CA ARG A 523 -4.97 -30.75 -0.75
C ARG A 523 -5.20 -29.61 0.24
N TYR A 524 -6.44 -29.15 0.40
CA TYR A 524 -6.77 -28.12 1.37
C TYR A 524 -6.41 -28.51 2.80
N ASN A 525 -6.73 -29.74 3.22
CA ASN A 525 -6.36 -30.25 4.53
C ASN A 525 -4.85 -30.22 4.77
N SER A 526 -4.04 -30.52 3.75
CA SER A 526 -2.57 -30.43 3.85
C SER A 526 -2.05 -29.00 4.00
N ALA A 527 -2.84 -27.98 3.64
CA ALA A 527 -2.48 -26.58 3.79
C ALA A 527 -2.93 -25.97 5.13
N ARG A 528 -3.73 -26.66 5.96
CA ARG A 528 -4.33 -26.04 7.16
C ARG A 528 -3.29 -25.58 8.20
N GLU A 529 -2.19 -26.31 8.37
CA GLU A 529 -1.11 -25.88 9.27
C GLU A 529 -0.38 -24.63 8.74
N VAL A 530 -0.22 -24.52 7.41
CA VAL A 530 0.31 -23.32 6.74
C VAL A 530 -0.57 -22.11 7.03
N LEU A 531 -1.89 -22.26 6.98
CA LEU A 531 -2.85 -21.18 7.27
C LEU A 531 -2.75 -20.71 8.73
N LYS A 532 -2.56 -21.66 9.66
CA LYS A 532 -2.34 -21.35 11.07
C LYS A 532 -1.05 -20.56 11.26
N HIS A 533 0.06 -21.05 10.72
CA HIS A 533 1.36 -20.39 10.77
C HIS A 533 1.29 -18.97 10.19
N ASN A 534 0.76 -18.82 8.98
CA ASN A 534 0.65 -17.54 8.31
C ASN A 534 -0.19 -16.53 9.09
N PHE A 535 -1.29 -16.96 9.70
CA PHE A 535 -2.09 -16.08 10.53
C PHE A 535 -1.36 -15.64 11.80
N GLU A 536 -0.61 -16.52 12.46
CA GLU A 536 0.21 -16.16 13.63
C GLU A 536 1.35 -15.21 13.27
N VAL A 537 2.01 -15.41 12.12
CA VAL A 537 3.00 -14.47 11.58
C VAL A 537 2.36 -13.11 11.31
N PHE A 538 1.18 -13.08 10.68
CA PHE A 538 0.44 -11.84 10.42
C PHE A 538 0.11 -11.09 11.72
N LYS A 539 -0.50 -11.75 12.71
CA LYS A 539 -0.81 -11.15 14.02
C LYS A 539 0.42 -10.55 14.71
N SER A 540 1.56 -11.24 14.63
CA SER A 540 2.82 -10.81 15.25
C SER A 540 3.66 -9.84 14.40
N SER A 541 3.20 -9.48 13.20
CA SER A 541 3.95 -8.64 12.25
C SER A 541 4.12 -7.18 12.69
N ARG A 542 3.41 -6.69 13.71
CA ARG A 542 3.57 -5.32 14.25
C ARG A 542 5.04 -4.96 14.49
N GLY A 543 5.77 -5.83 15.19
CA GLY A 543 7.18 -5.60 15.49
C GLY A 543 8.10 -5.65 14.27
N ARG A 544 7.65 -6.25 13.15
CA ARG A 544 8.35 -6.20 11.86
C ARG A 544 8.13 -4.85 11.19
N PHE A 545 6.89 -4.37 11.11
CA PHE A 545 6.58 -3.03 10.56
C PHE A 545 7.33 -1.94 11.30
N GLU A 546 7.34 -1.99 12.63
CA GLU A 546 8.05 -1.01 13.45
C GLU A 546 9.55 -1.00 13.11
N LYS A 547 10.16 -2.18 12.90
CA LYS A 547 11.57 -2.28 12.49
C LYS A 547 11.80 -1.74 11.08
N GLU A 548 10.92 -2.03 10.14
CA GLU A 548 11.02 -1.55 8.76
C GLU A 548 10.86 -0.03 8.71
N THR A 549 9.86 0.53 9.38
CA THR A 549 9.66 1.99 9.52
C THR A 549 10.87 2.65 10.17
N VAL A 550 11.40 2.08 11.27
CA VAL A 550 12.65 2.56 11.89
C VAL A 550 13.82 2.51 10.92
N GLY A 551 13.93 1.45 10.12
CA GLY A 551 14.96 1.30 9.09
C GLY A 551 14.87 2.34 7.97
N VAL A 552 13.66 2.66 7.52
CA VAL A 552 13.42 3.72 6.53
C VAL A 552 13.76 5.09 7.12
N LEU A 553 13.19 5.42 8.29
CA LEU A 553 13.42 6.72 8.93
C LEU A 553 14.89 6.92 9.29
N SER A 554 15.58 5.89 9.79
CA SER A 554 17.01 5.98 10.09
C SER A 554 17.84 6.31 8.85
N GLN A 555 17.47 5.82 7.66
CA GLN A 555 18.18 6.14 6.42
C GLN A 555 17.98 7.59 5.95
N LEU A 556 16.94 8.28 6.42
CA LEU A 556 16.72 9.70 6.16
C LEU A 556 17.58 10.61 7.07
N SER A 557 18.20 10.05 8.12
CA SER A 557 19.07 10.81 9.03
C SER A 557 20.39 11.17 8.36
N SER A 558 20.84 12.39 8.63
CA SER A 558 21.93 13.06 7.91
C SER A 558 23.33 12.46 8.11
N HIS A 559 23.53 11.65 9.15
CA HIS A 559 24.76 10.89 9.39
C HIS A 559 24.97 9.74 8.40
N ASN A 560 23.93 9.30 7.69
CA ASN A 560 23.99 8.25 6.67
C ASN A 560 24.33 8.78 5.26
N VAL A 561 24.69 10.06 5.16
CA VAL A 561 25.08 10.73 3.91
C VAL A 561 26.61 10.79 3.82
N GLU A 562 27.19 9.95 2.98
CA GLU A 562 28.56 10.18 2.50
C GLU A 562 28.52 11.36 1.53
N ILE A 563 29.00 12.51 2.01
CA ILE A 563 29.22 13.68 1.16
C ILE A 563 30.63 13.58 0.63
N HIS A 564 30.78 13.20 -0.65
CA HIS A 564 31.99 13.48 -1.43
C HIS A 564 31.97 14.93 -1.93
#